data_AF-A0A534Y0T6-F1
#
_entry.id   AF-A0A534Y0T6-F1
#
_cell.length_a   1.000
_cell.length_b   1.000
_cell.length_c   1.000
_cell.angle_alpha   90.00
_cell.angle_beta   90.00
_cell.angle_gamma   90.00
#
_symmetry.space_group_name_H-M   'P 1'
#
loop_
_entity.id
_entity.type
_entity.pdbx_description
1 polymer ?
#
loop_
_entity_poly.entity_id
_entity_poly.type
_entity_poly.pdbx_seq_one_letter_code
_entity_poly.pdbx_strand_id
1 'polypeptide(L)'
;MGGFLGIPRERLPIAVAMVIALAAALAFLQGRFDQSDVKKGIGIALAHRAEPGGPTVFDAIVKLGQGDPNCDGKVVSMLLGDVDVRCSTPGQPSVEYEFRVLLDGKRAPRAANPSAERLFATLAR
;
A
#
# COMPACT_ATOMS: atom_id res chain seq x y z
N MET A 1 -50.04 -6.15 -9.75
CA MET A 1 -48.82 -6.44 -10.55
C MET A 1 -47.64 -5.76 -9.85
N GLY A 2 -46.55 -6.52 -9.69
CA GLY A 2 -45.53 -6.32 -8.65
C GLY A 2 -44.78 -5.00 -8.70
N GLY A 3 -44.81 -4.29 -7.57
CA GLY A 3 -43.82 -3.27 -7.27
C GLY A 3 -42.59 -3.97 -6.72
N PHE A 4 -41.46 -3.85 -7.41
CA PHE A 4 -40.17 -4.18 -6.79
C PHE A 4 -40.00 -3.21 -5.60
N LEU A 5 -40.03 -3.75 -4.36
CA LEU A 5 -39.72 -3.07 -3.10
C LEU A 5 -40.68 -1.97 -2.57
N GLY A 6 -41.91 -1.84 -3.07
CA GLY A 6 -42.91 -0.93 -2.45
C GLY A 6 -42.62 0.57 -2.61
N ILE A 7 -41.68 0.94 -3.51
CA ILE A 7 -41.36 2.34 -3.83
C ILE A 7 -42.26 2.80 -4.99
N PRO A 8 -42.98 3.93 -4.89
CA PRO A 8 -43.75 4.46 -6.01
C PRO A 8 -42.82 4.76 -7.20
N ARG A 9 -43.19 4.31 -8.41
CA ARG A 9 -42.33 4.33 -9.64
C ARG A 9 -41.71 5.70 -9.94
N GLU A 10 -42.40 6.77 -9.57
CA GLU A 10 -41.98 8.16 -9.71
C GLU A 10 -40.82 8.57 -8.78
N ARG A 11 -40.58 7.87 -7.68
CA ARG A 11 -39.45 8.12 -6.75
C ARG A 11 -38.25 7.19 -6.98
N LEU A 12 -38.43 6.17 -7.80
CA LEU A 12 -37.40 5.20 -8.19
C LEU A 12 -36.13 5.85 -8.78
N PRO A 13 -36.20 6.86 -9.67
CA PRO A 13 -34.98 7.53 -10.16
C PRO A 13 -34.23 8.30 -9.08
N ILE A 14 -34.94 8.91 -8.12
CA ILE A 14 -34.32 9.63 -7.00
C ILE A 14 -33.61 8.64 -6.07
N ALA A 15 -34.24 7.50 -5.78
CA ALA A 15 -33.63 6.45 -4.98
C ALA A 15 -32.34 5.91 -5.64
N VAL A 16 -32.36 5.66 -6.96
CA VAL A 16 -31.18 5.24 -7.71
C VAL A 16 -30.09 6.31 -7.68
N ALA A 17 -30.44 7.58 -7.87
CA ALA A 17 -29.49 8.69 -7.82
C ALA A 17 -28.81 8.81 -6.45
N MET A 18 -29.56 8.64 -5.34
CA MET A 18 -28.98 8.65 -3.99
C MET A 18 -28.03 7.48 -3.77
N VAL A 19 -28.35 6.28 -4.25
CA VAL A 19 -27.46 5.11 -4.15
C VAL A 19 -26.18 5.32 -4.94
N ILE A 20 -26.26 5.87 -6.16
CA ILE A 20 -25.08 6.19 -6.98
C ILE A 20 -24.22 7.25 -6.28
N ALA A 21 -24.84 8.32 -5.75
CA ALA A 21 -24.13 9.37 -5.04
C ALA A 21 -23.43 8.83 -3.78
N LEU A 22 -24.09 7.96 -3.01
CA LEU A 22 -23.50 7.30 -1.86
C LEU A 22 -22.33 6.40 -2.27
N ALA A 23 -22.48 5.60 -3.32
CA ALA A 23 -21.41 4.74 -3.83
C ALA A 23 -20.20 5.57 -4.29
N ALA A 24 -20.42 6.69 -4.99
CA ALA A 24 -19.36 7.59 -5.42
C ALA A 24 -18.64 8.24 -4.23
N ALA A 25 -19.38 8.70 -3.22
CA ALA A 25 -18.80 9.27 -2.01
C ALA A 25 -17.95 8.25 -1.23
N LEU A 26 -18.44 7.00 -1.10
CA LEU A 26 -17.70 5.92 -0.47
C LEU A 26 -16.43 5.57 -1.25
N ALA A 27 -16.50 5.47 -2.57
CA ALA A 27 -15.34 5.22 -3.42
C ALA A 27 -14.29 6.34 -3.31
N PHE A 28 -14.74 7.60 -3.26
CA PHE A 28 -13.86 8.75 -3.08
C PHE A 28 -13.14 8.73 -1.72
N LEU A 29 -13.86 8.43 -0.64
CA LEU A 29 -13.27 8.31 0.69
C LEU A 29 -12.29 7.13 0.76
N GLN A 30 -12.67 5.97 0.22
CA GLN A 30 -11.81 4.78 0.18
C GLN A 30 -10.49 5.06 -0.55
N GLY A 31 -10.54 5.70 -1.72
CA GLY A 31 -9.32 6.04 -2.46
C GLY A 31 -8.38 6.99 -1.71
N ARG A 32 -8.92 7.90 -0.88
CA ARG A 32 -8.10 8.79 -0.04
C ARG A 32 -7.45 8.05 1.14
N PHE A 33 -8.15 7.09 1.73
CA PHE A 33 -7.57 6.23 2.78
C PHE A 33 -6.48 5.33 2.20
N ASP A 34 -6.72 4.71 1.04
CA ASP A 34 -5.72 3.88 0.36
C ASP A 34 -4.41 4.63 0.10
N GLN A 35 -4.49 5.85 -0.42
CA GLN A 35 -3.30 6.69 -0.63
C GLN A 35 -2.57 7.02 0.67
N SER A 36 -3.29 7.29 1.75
CA SER A 36 -2.68 7.56 3.05
C SER A 36 -1.99 6.33 3.63
N ASP A 37 -2.63 5.17 3.49
CA ASP A 37 -2.16 3.90 4.03
C ASP A 37 -0.94 3.38 3.24
N VAL A 38 -0.96 3.54 1.92
CA VAL A 38 0.22 3.30 1.06
C VAL A 38 1.40 4.18 1.47
N LYS A 39 1.19 5.49 1.65
CA LYS A 39 2.27 6.41 2.08
C LYS A 39 2.86 6.01 3.43
N LYS A 40 2.02 5.62 4.39
CA LYS A 40 2.48 5.12 5.69
C LYS A 40 3.25 3.81 5.54
N GLY A 41 2.75 2.87 4.73
CA GLY A 41 3.40 1.59 4.47
C GLY A 41 4.79 1.76 3.86
N ILE A 42 4.91 2.62 2.84
CA ILE A 42 6.19 2.98 2.22
C ILE A 42 7.14 3.58 3.27
N GLY A 43 6.66 4.51 4.09
CA GLY A 43 7.46 5.11 5.15
C GLY A 43 7.98 4.09 6.16
N ILE A 44 7.15 3.14 6.59
CA ILE A 44 7.53 2.08 7.52
C ILE A 44 8.54 1.11 6.87
N ALA A 45 8.32 0.71 5.61
CA ALA A 45 9.26 -0.15 4.88
C ALA A 45 10.65 0.49 4.77
N LEU A 46 10.69 1.75 4.30
CA LEU A 46 11.94 2.46 4.04
C LEU A 46 12.70 2.83 5.31
N ALA A 47 12.00 3.21 6.38
CA ALA A 47 12.62 3.57 7.66
C ALA A 47 13.05 2.35 8.50
N HIS A 48 12.66 1.14 8.09
CA HIS A 48 13.00 -0.08 8.82
C HIS A 48 14.51 -0.29 8.87
N ARG A 49 14.99 -0.75 10.03
CA ARG A 49 16.38 -1.13 10.28
C ARG A 49 16.37 -2.57 10.79
N ALA A 50 17.26 -3.40 10.27
CA ALA A 50 17.42 -4.77 10.77
C ALA A 50 18.02 -4.77 12.19
N GLU A 51 18.91 -3.83 12.49
CA GLU A 51 19.54 -3.68 13.80
C GLU A 51 19.41 -2.24 14.35
N PRO A 52 19.37 -2.07 15.69
CA PRO A 52 19.38 -0.75 16.31
C PRO A 52 20.66 0.02 15.95
N GLY A 53 20.51 1.11 15.16
CA GLY A 53 21.62 1.93 14.70
C GLY A 53 22.22 1.52 13.35
N GLY A 54 21.73 0.43 12.74
CA GLY A 54 22.11 0.01 11.40
C GLY A 54 21.51 0.89 10.28
N PRO A 55 21.95 0.68 9.03
CA PRO A 55 21.40 1.38 7.87
C PRO A 55 19.91 1.07 7.70
N THR A 56 19.16 2.05 7.18
CA THR A 56 17.75 1.82 6.83
C THR A 56 17.64 1.04 5.53
N VAL A 57 16.46 0.45 5.27
CA VAL A 57 16.14 -0.17 3.98
C VAL A 57 16.34 0.84 2.84
N PHE A 58 15.95 2.10 3.03
CA PHE A 58 16.23 3.17 2.07
C PHE A 58 17.72 3.31 1.78
N ASP A 59 18.55 3.46 2.80
CA ASP A 59 20.00 3.66 2.64
C ASP A 59 20.65 2.49 1.90
N ALA A 60 20.22 1.26 2.18
CA ALA A 60 20.72 0.07 1.53
C ALA A 60 20.32 0.00 0.04
N ILE A 61 19.07 0.35 -0.29
CA ILE A 61 18.60 0.39 -1.68
C ILE A 61 19.33 1.49 -2.46
N VAL A 62 19.48 2.69 -1.89
CA VAL A 62 20.22 3.80 -2.51
C VAL A 62 21.67 3.40 -2.80
N LYS A 63 22.33 2.73 -1.85
CA LYS A 63 23.72 2.27 -2.00
C LYS A 63 23.88 1.21 -3.11
N LEU A 64 22.86 0.38 -3.33
CA LEU A 64 22.85 -0.66 -4.38
C LEU A 64 22.47 -0.11 -5.77
N GLY A 65 21.54 0.83 -5.83
CA GLY A 65 20.87 1.26 -7.06
C GLY A 65 21.33 2.59 -7.65
N GLN A 66 22.31 3.26 -7.04
CA GLN A 66 22.86 4.54 -7.51
C GLN A 66 21.80 5.64 -7.75
N GLY A 67 20.90 5.83 -6.79
CA GLY A 67 19.90 6.90 -6.84
C GLY A 67 18.75 6.69 -5.87
N ASP A 68 17.87 7.68 -5.79
CA ASP A 68 16.69 7.61 -4.93
C ASP A 68 15.72 6.51 -5.43
N PRO A 69 15.29 5.59 -4.55
CA PRO A 69 14.33 4.56 -4.93
C PRO A 69 12.98 5.16 -5.26
N ASN A 70 12.41 4.73 -6.38
CA ASN A 70 11.02 4.96 -6.70
C ASN A 70 10.20 3.85 -6.03
N CYS A 71 9.40 4.22 -5.03
CA CYS A 71 8.56 3.27 -4.32
C CYS A 71 7.08 3.54 -4.61
N ASP A 72 6.37 2.49 -5.00
CA ASP A 72 4.92 2.45 -5.11
C ASP A 72 4.37 1.46 -4.08
N GLY A 73 3.07 1.51 -3.81
CA GLY A 73 2.46 0.56 -2.90
C GLY A 73 0.98 0.33 -3.16
N LYS A 74 0.52 -0.83 -2.70
CA LYS A 74 -0.85 -1.28 -2.89
C LYS A 74 -1.41 -1.83 -1.59
N VAL A 75 -2.59 -1.37 -1.19
CA VAL A 75 -3.31 -1.96 -0.06
C VAL A 75 -3.80 -3.35 -0.47
N VAL A 76 -3.32 -4.38 0.22
CA VAL A 76 -3.73 -5.78 0.02
C VAL A 76 -4.91 -6.11 0.92
N SER A 77 -4.94 -5.56 2.13
CA SER A 77 -6.06 -5.74 3.07
C SER A 77 -6.30 -4.49 3.91
N MET A 78 -7.44 -3.82 3.66
CA MET A 78 -7.88 -2.67 4.47
C MET A 78 -8.16 -3.05 5.93
N LEU A 79 -8.68 -4.26 6.19
CA LEU A 79 -9.05 -4.67 7.54
C LEU A 79 -7.83 -4.92 8.45
N LEU A 80 -6.77 -5.49 7.87
CA LEU A 80 -5.53 -5.82 8.57
C LEU A 80 -4.48 -4.71 8.46
N GLY A 81 -4.71 -3.71 7.60
CA GLY A 81 -3.71 -2.72 7.25
C GLY A 81 -2.49 -3.34 6.57
N ASP A 82 -2.70 -4.35 5.71
CA ASP A 82 -1.62 -5.02 4.98
C ASP A 82 -1.36 -4.26 3.67
N VAL A 83 -0.14 -3.76 3.51
CA VAL A 83 0.30 -2.94 2.38
C VAL A 83 1.50 -3.62 1.74
N ASP A 84 1.41 -3.85 0.44
CA ASP A 84 2.54 -4.29 -0.38
C ASP A 84 3.27 -3.04 -0.89
N VAL A 85 4.58 -2.98 -0.69
CA VAL A 85 5.44 -1.87 -1.08
C VAL A 85 6.45 -2.39 -2.07
N ARG A 86 6.51 -1.76 -3.25
CA ARG A 86 7.42 -2.10 -4.33
C ARG A 86 8.37 -0.94 -4.55
N CYS A 87 9.66 -1.17 -4.39
CA CYS A 87 10.69 -0.18 -4.65
C CYS A 87 11.58 -0.62 -5.81
N SER A 88 11.90 0.30 -6.72
CA SER A 88 12.91 0.11 -7.77
C SER A 88 13.86 1.30 -7.78
N THR A 89 15.02 1.16 -8.42
CA THR A 89 16.04 2.23 -8.47
C THR A 89 16.34 2.62 -9.90
N PRO A 90 16.66 3.89 -10.17
CA PRO A 90 16.93 4.35 -11.54
C PRO A 90 18.18 3.69 -12.15
N GLY A 91 19.19 3.34 -11.35
CA GLY A 91 20.37 2.61 -11.82
C GLY A 91 20.12 1.12 -12.09
N GLN A 92 19.07 0.53 -11.50
CA GLN A 92 18.67 -0.86 -11.72
C GLN A 92 17.14 -0.99 -11.78
N PRO A 93 16.48 -0.50 -12.85
CA PRO A 93 15.02 -0.46 -12.93
C PRO A 93 14.40 -1.85 -13.11
N SER A 94 15.19 -2.84 -13.55
CA SER A 94 14.76 -4.24 -13.69
C SER A 94 14.75 -5.00 -12.36
N VAL A 95 15.33 -4.43 -11.30
CA VAL A 95 15.36 -5.04 -9.96
C VAL A 95 14.32 -4.35 -9.10
N GLU A 96 13.22 -5.06 -8.87
CA GLU A 96 12.17 -4.65 -7.94
C GLU A 96 12.43 -5.29 -6.58
N TYR A 97 12.22 -4.53 -5.52
CA TYR A 97 12.25 -4.96 -4.12
C TYR A 97 10.83 -4.88 -3.57
N GLU A 98 10.27 -6.02 -3.18
CA GLU A 98 8.90 -6.08 -2.66
C GLU A 98 8.90 -6.35 -1.15
N PHE A 99 8.11 -5.56 -0.42
CA PHE A 99 7.99 -5.63 1.03
C PHE A 99 6.52 -5.64 1.45
N ARG A 100 6.15 -6.60 2.27
CA ARG A 100 4.85 -6.64 2.92
C ARG A 100 4.91 -5.97 4.29
N VAL A 101 4.12 -4.92 4.45
CA VAL A 101 4.10 -4.07 5.65
C VAL A 101 2.73 -4.14 6.29
N LEU A 102 2.70 -4.45 7.59
CA LEU A 102 1.51 -4.22 8.41
C LEU A 102 1.56 -2.81 9.03
N LEU A 103 0.49 -2.05 8.83
CA LEU A 103 0.33 -0.70 9.36
C LEU A 103 0.07 -0.65 10.88
N ASP A 104 0.08 -1.81 11.56
CA ASP A 104 -0.05 -1.89 13.01
C ASP A 104 1.19 -1.34 13.76
N GLY A 105 2.30 -1.16 13.05
CA GLY A 105 3.58 -0.66 13.59
C GLY A 105 4.25 -1.60 14.60
N LYS A 106 3.67 -2.79 14.83
CA LYS A 106 4.17 -3.78 15.79
C LYS A 106 5.05 -4.82 15.12
N ARG A 107 4.79 -5.08 13.84
CA ARG A 107 5.49 -6.12 13.07
C ARG A 107 6.49 -5.49 12.13
N ALA A 108 7.67 -6.09 12.06
CA ALA A 108 8.67 -5.73 11.07
C ALA A 108 8.12 -5.99 9.65
N PRO A 109 8.49 -5.15 8.67
CA PRO A 109 8.27 -5.45 7.25
C PRO A 109 8.84 -6.82 6.90
N ARG A 110 8.17 -7.53 5.99
CA ARG A 110 8.62 -8.84 5.49
C ARG A 110 9.00 -8.72 4.03
N ALA A 111 10.11 -9.33 3.63
CA ALA A 111 10.44 -9.46 2.21
C ALA A 111 9.37 -10.32 1.51
N ALA A 112 8.90 -9.86 0.35
CA ALA A 112 7.92 -10.55 -0.47
C ALA A 112 8.50 -11.12 -1.76
N ASN A 113 9.76 -10.78 -2.09
CA ASN A 113 10.47 -11.32 -3.24
C ASN A 113 11.96 -11.63 -2.94
N PRO A 114 12.65 -12.42 -3.79
CA PRO A 114 14.04 -12.82 -3.56
C PRO A 114 15.04 -11.65 -3.47
N SER A 115 14.79 -10.56 -4.19
CA SER A 115 15.62 -9.36 -4.16
C SER A 115 15.56 -8.68 -2.78
N ALA A 116 14.36 -8.54 -2.22
CA ALA A 116 14.14 -8.01 -0.88
C ALA A 116 14.69 -8.94 0.21
N GLU A 117 14.60 -10.26 0.04
CA GLU A 117 15.21 -11.22 0.98
C GLU A 117 16.73 -11.04 1.04
N ARG A 118 17.39 -10.90 -0.12
CA ARG A 118 18.83 -10.62 -0.19
C ARG A 118 19.18 -9.29 0.46
N LEU A 119 18.36 -8.27 0.24
CA LEU A 119 18.54 -6.96 0.86
C LEU A 119 18.48 -7.06 2.39
N PHE A 120 17.48 -7.75 2.94
CA PHE A 120 17.37 -7.94 4.39
C PHE A 120 18.53 -8.77 4.95
N ALA A 121 18.99 -9.79 4.21
CA ALA A 121 20.19 -10.55 4.59
C ALA A 121 21.46 -9.68 4.58
N THR A 122 21.54 -8.64 3.74
CA THR A 122 22.65 -7.67 3.80
C THR A 122 22.52 -6.65 4.93
N LEU A 123 21.30 -6.35 5.38
CA LEU A 123 21.03 -5.42 6.48
C LEU A 123 21.26 -6.05 7.85
N ALA A 124 21.06 -7.36 7.98
CA ALA A 124 21.22 -8.13 9.22
C ALA A 124 22.65 -8.64 9.47
N ARG A 125 23.65 -8.04 8.81
CA ARG A 125 25.08 -8.32 8.98
C ARG A 125 25.79 -7.10 9.55
#